data_AF-A0A1H6F902-F1
#
_entry.id   AF-A0A1H6F902-F1
#
_cell.length_a   1.000
_cell.length_b   1.000
_cell.length_c   1.000
_cell.angle_alpha   90.00
_cell.angle_beta   90.00
_cell.angle_gamma   90.00
#
_symmetry.space_group_name_H-M   'P 1'
#
loop_
_entity.id
_entity.type
_entity.pdbx_description
1 polymer ?
#
loop_
_entity_poly.entity_id
_entity_poly.type
_entity_poly.pdbx_seq_one_letter_code
_entity_poly.pdbx_strand_id
1 'polypeptide(L)'
;MNIFILNTGRCGSTTFIKACQHIDNYTAAHESRLRYIGRQRLAYPEQHIEADNRLSWLLGRLEQAYGDQAFYVHLRRNPAQTADSFAKRSQFGVMRAYKEGFLLGGEKNQSARDIALDYIDSIDSNIALFLKDKSRQMDFHLESAQADFTRFWHEIGASGDLQQALMEWDVTYNASR
;
A
#
# COMPACT_ATOMS: atom_id res chain seq x y z
N MET A 1 -14.98 10.86 3.70
CA MET A 1 -13.52 11.02 3.56
C MET A 1 -12.98 9.79 2.85
N ASN A 2 -12.06 9.92 1.88
CA ASN A 2 -11.43 8.76 1.25
C ASN A 2 -10.11 8.44 1.94
N ILE A 3 -9.73 7.17 1.89
CA ILE A 3 -8.59 6.63 2.63
C ILE A 3 -7.71 5.85 1.64
N PHE A 4 -6.41 6.16 1.63
CA PHE A 4 -5.46 5.54 0.71
C PHE A 4 -4.34 4.85 1.47
N ILE A 5 -4.19 3.54 1.21
CA ILE A 5 -3.13 2.71 1.81
C ILE A 5 -1.94 2.69 0.85
N LEU A 6 -1.01 3.61 1.07
CA LEU A 6 0.22 3.75 0.29
C LEU A 6 1.26 2.76 0.77
N ASN A 7 1.89 2.05 -0.16
CA ASN A 7 2.85 1.01 0.17
C ASN A 7 3.77 0.65 -1.00
N THR A 8 4.86 -0.06 -0.68
CA THR A 8 5.80 -0.64 -1.64
C THR A 8 5.25 -1.90 -2.31
N GLY A 9 4.26 -2.56 -1.69
CA GLY A 9 3.80 -3.90 -2.02
C GLY A 9 4.50 -4.95 -1.16
N ARG A 10 3.88 -6.14 -1.03
CA ARG A 10 4.40 -7.27 -0.22
C ARG A 10 4.52 -6.98 1.30
N CYS A 11 3.79 -5.99 1.77
CA CYS A 11 3.72 -5.51 3.15
C CYS A 11 2.34 -5.74 3.81
N GLY A 12 1.51 -6.64 3.28
CA GLY A 12 0.22 -7.00 3.88
C GLY A 12 -1.00 -6.21 3.40
N SER A 13 -0.91 -5.46 2.29
CA SER A 13 -2.04 -4.65 1.78
C SER A 13 -3.29 -5.46 1.42
N THR A 14 -3.15 -6.72 1.02
CA THR A 14 -4.30 -7.62 0.82
C THR A 14 -5.02 -7.92 2.13
N THR A 15 -4.28 -8.29 3.17
CA THR A 15 -4.83 -8.56 4.51
C THR A 15 -5.47 -7.31 5.09
N PHE A 16 -4.85 -6.13 4.91
CA PHE A 16 -5.42 -4.85 5.31
C PHE A 16 -6.82 -4.65 4.72
N ILE A 17 -6.98 -4.85 3.40
CA ILE A 17 -8.29 -4.70 2.76
C ILE A 17 -9.27 -5.78 3.21
N LYS A 18 -8.81 -7.02 3.46
CA LYS A 18 -9.66 -8.06 4.05
C LYS A 18 -10.20 -7.66 5.42
N ALA A 19 -9.36 -7.11 6.30
CA ALA A 19 -9.80 -6.55 7.57
C ALA A 19 -10.82 -5.42 7.38
N CYS A 20 -10.58 -4.52 6.40
CA CYS A 20 -11.54 -3.44 6.09
C CYS A 20 -12.87 -3.91 5.50
N GLN A 21 -13.00 -5.16 5.02
CA GLN A 21 -14.29 -5.69 4.54
C GLN A 21 -15.31 -5.89 5.67
N HIS A 22 -14.87 -5.85 6.93
CA HIS A 22 -15.73 -5.90 8.12
C HIS A 22 -16.16 -4.50 8.61
N ILE A 23 -15.84 -3.44 7.86
CA ILE A 23 -16.27 -2.06 8.11
C ILE A 23 -17.55 -1.79 7.31
N ASP A 24 -18.59 -1.29 7.98
CA ASP A 24 -19.92 -1.07 7.39
C ASP A 24 -20.08 0.31 6.73
N ASN A 25 -19.38 1.33 7.25
CA ASN A 25 -19.51 2.72 6.81
C ASN A 25 -18.44 3.15 5.80
N TYR A 26 -17.61 2.23 5.33
CA TYR A 26 -16.64 2.45 4.25
C TYR A 26 -16.68 1.29 3.28
N THR A 27 -16.56 1.58 1.99
CA THR A 27 -16.25 0.54 1.00
C THR A 27 -14.75 0.30 0.98
N ALA A 28 -14.31 -0.95 0.78
CA ALA A 28 -12.88 -1.28 0.76
C ALA A 28 -12.52 -2.16 -0.44
N ALA A 29 -11.44 -1.80 -1.15
CA ALA A 29 -10.98 -2.59 -2.29
C ALA A 29 -9.45 -2.56 -2.47
N HIS A 30 -8.94 -3.60 -3.16
CA HIS A 30 -7.53 -3.79 -3.46
C HIS A 30 -7.32 -3.69 -4.97
N GLU A 31 -6.55 -2.69 -5.41
CA GLU A 31 -6.22 -2.43 -6.81
C GLU A 31 -7.46 -2.29 -7.73
N SER A 32 -8.56 -1.73 -7.22
CA SER A 32 -9.89 -1.76 -7.86
C SER A 32 -9.94 -1.01 -9.20
N ARG A 33 -9.01 -0.07 -9.39
CA ARG A 33 -8.98 0.81 -10.56
C ARG A 33 -7.71 0.70 -11.40
N LEU A 34 -6.95 -0.38 -11.24
CA LEU A 34 -5.62 -0.52 -11.83
C LEU A 34 -5.57 -0.34 -13.37
N ARG A 35 -6.66 -0.68 -14.08
CA ARG A 35 -6.75 -0.63 -15.55
C ARG A 35 -7.29 0.69 -16.10
N TYR A 36 -7.87 1.54 -15.26
CA TYR A 36 -8.44 2.81 -15.72
C TYR A 36 -7.33 3.84 -15.97
N ILE A 37 -7.58 4.75 -16.91
CA ILE A 37 -6.68 5.85 -17.25
C ILE A 37 -7.39 7.20 -17.08
N GLY A 38 -6.64 8.30 -17.19
CA GLY A 38 -7.19 9.64 -17.02
C GLY A 38 -7.91 9.80 -15.67
N ARG A 39 -8.96 10.64 -15.62
CA ARG A 39 -9.70 10.91 -14.38
C ARG A 39 -10.31 9.65 -13.74
N GLN A 40 -10.69 8.66 -14.54
CA GLN A 40 -11.30 7.41 -14.04
C GLN A 40 -10.36 6.62 -13.13
N ARG A 41 -9.03 6.72 -13.32
CA ARG A 41 -8.02 6.06 -12.48
C ARG A 41 -8.14 6.41 -11.00
N LEU A 42 -8.59 7.62 -10.69
CA LEU A 42 -8.69 8.13 -9.32
C LEU A 42 -10.12 8.54 -8.93
N ALA A 43 -11.14 8.18 -9.71
CA ALA A 43 -12.51 8.63 -9.43
C ALA A 43 -13.24 7.76 -8.38
N TYR A 44 -12.59 7.41 -7.27
CA TYR A 44 -13.14 6.53 -6.23
C TYR A 44 -14.43 7.10 -5.63
N PRO A 45 -15.40 6.25 -5.22
CA PRO A 45 -16.59 6.73 -4.53
C PRO A 45 -16.21 7.41 -3.20
N GLU A 46 -17.13 8.17 -2.63
CA GLU A 46 -16.95 8.70 -1.28
C GLU A 46 -16.90 7.57 -0.26
N GLN A 47 -16.18 7.80 0.86
CA GLN A 47 -16.06 6.84 1.96
C GLN A 47 -15.46 5.51 1.45
N HIS A 48 -14.38 5.62 0.70
CA HIS A 48 -13.68 4.48 0.12
C HIS A 48 -12.27 4.32 0.69
N ILE A 49 -11.91 3.08 1.02
CA ILE A 49 -10.57 2.63 1.40
C ILE A 49 -9.99 1.88 0.20
N GLU A 50 -8.93 2.42 -0.40
CA GLU A 50 -8.21 1.77 -1.50
C GLU A 50 -6.79 1.44 -1.06
N ALA A 51 -6.40 0.17 -1.25
CA ALA A 51 -5.00 -0.23 -1.20
C ALA A 51 -4.53 -0.62 -2.59
N ASP A 52 -3.60 0.16 -3.14
CA ASP A 52 -2.99 -0.08 -4.43
C ASP A 52 -1.56 0.47 -4.40
N ASN A 53 -0.58 -0.42 -4.46
CA ASN A 53 0.84 -0.06 -4.39
C ASN A 53 1.29 0.81 -5.58
N ARG A 54 0.51 0.86 -6.66
CA ARG A 54 0.82 1.72 -7.83
C ARG A 54 0.41 3.17 -7.61
N LEU A 55 -0.39 3.48 -6.60
CA LEU A 55 -0.68 4.88 -6.24
C LEU A 55 0.59 5.62 -5.80
N SER A 56 1.59 4.91 -5.28
CA SER A 56 2.92 5.44 -4.95
C SER A 56 3.67 6.00 -6.17
N TRP A 57 3.28 5.63 -7.39
CA TRP A 57 3.79 6.19 -8.64
C TRP A 57 2.91 7.33 -9.20
N LEU A 58 1.74 7.56 -8.61
CA LEU A 58 0.72 8.53 -9.05
C LEU A 58 0.49 9.64 -8.02
N LEU A 59 1.43 9.86 -7.10
CA LEU A 59 1.28 10.76 -5.95
C LEU A 59 0.92 12.20 -6.36
N GLY A 60 1.51 12.74 -7.43
CA GLY A 60 1.14 14.08 -7.92
C GLY A 60 -0.31 14.16 -8.42
N ARG A 61 -0.85 13.08 -8.97
CA ARG A 61 -2.26 13.02 -9.39
C ARG A 61 -3.18 12.78 -8.20
N LEU A 62 -2.71 12.03 -7.19
CA LEU A 62 -3.43 11.81 -5.94
C LEU A 62 -3.53 13.12 -5.15
N GLU A 63 -2.46 13.93 -5.12
CA GLU A 63 -2.47 15.28 -4.55
C GLU A 63 -3.52 16.17 -5.20
N GLN A 64 -3.56 16.21 -6.53
CA GLN A 64 -4.52 17.03 -7.26
C GLN A 64 -5.98 16.61 -7.04
N ALA A 65 -6.23 15.30 -6.88
CA ALA A 65 -7.58 14.77 -6.76
C ALA A 65 -8.12 14.78 -5.33
N TYR A 66 -7.25 14.52 -4.34
CA TYR A 66 -7.64 14.31 -2.95
C TYR A 66 -6.88 15.19 -1.98
N GLY A 67 -5.59 15.48 -2.22
CA GLY A 67 -4.79 16.41 -1.42
C GLY A 67 -4.96 16.19 0.08
N ASP A 68 -5.16 17.26 0.83
CA ASP A 68 -5.37 17.18 2.29
C ASP A 68 -6.80 16.74 2.70
N GLN A 69 -7.68 16.44 1.74
CA GLN A 69 -9.07 16.02 2.00
C GLN A 69 -9.22 14.52 2.27
N ALA A 70 -8.16 13.73 2.07
CA ALA A 70 -8.12 12.31 2.36
C ALA A 70 -7.32 11.99 3.61
N PHE A 71 -7.45 10.74 4.07
CA PHE A 71 -6.59 10.15 5.09
C PHE A 71 -5.61 9.19 4.43
N TYR A 72 -4.34 9.26 4.79
CA TYR A 72 -3.30 8.43 4.17
C TYR A 72 -2.67 7.48 5.18
N VAL A 73 -2.54 6.20 4.81
CA VAL A 73 -1.80 5.22 5.60
C VAL A 73 -0.53 4.86 4.85
N HIS A 74 0.63 5.02 5.48
CA HIS A 74 1.86 4.40 4.99
C HIS A 74 1.98 3.00 5.59
N LEU A 75 1.59 1.99 4.82
CA LEU A 75 1.69 0.60 5.24
C LEU A 75 3.09 0.06 4.96
N ARG A 76 3.80 -0.28 6.04
CA ARG A 76 5.20 -0.70 6.03
C ARG A 76 5.35 -2.10 6.61
N ARG A 77 6.43 -2.75 6.18
CA ARG A 77 6.96 -4.01 6.71
C ARG A 77 8.47 -3.86 6.77
N ASN A 78 9.14 -4.63 7.61
CA ASN A 78 10.59 -4.76 7.62
C ASN A 78 11.16 -4.80 6.18
N PRO A 79 12.04 -3.84 5.81
CA PRO A 79 12.55 -3.72 4.45
C PRO A 79 13.32 -4.96 3.97
N ALA A 80 14.11 -5.60 4.85
CA ALA A 80 14.86 -6.80 4.50
C ALA A 80 13.93 -7.96 4.16
N GLN A 81 12.90 -8.20 4.98
CA GLN A 81 11.90 -9.24 4.70
C GLN A 81 11.09 -8.96 3.43
N THR A 82 10.80 -7.68 3.18
CA THR A 82 10.08 -7.24 1.97
C THR A 82 10.96 -7.47 0.73
N ALA A 83 12.25 -7.13 0.80
CA ALA A 83 13.21 -7.36 -0.26
C ALA A 83 13.35 -8.85 -0.58
N ASP A 84 13.43 -9.71 0.43
CA ASP A 84 13.51 -11.16 0.23
C ASP A 84 12.23 -11.72 -0.43
N SER A 85 11.07 -11.16 -0.10
CA SER A 85 9.78 -11.49 -0.74
C SER A 85 9.73 -11.08 -2.21
N PHE A 86 10.30 -9.92 -2.55
CA PHE A 86 10.40 -9.43 -3.92
C PHE A 86 11.47 -10.14 -4.74
N ALA A 87 12.62 -10.49 -4.16
CA ALA A 87 13.72 -11.17 -4.85
C ALA A 87 13.27 -12.50 -5.47
N LYS A 88 12.39 -13.24 -4.76
CA LYS A 88 11.73 -14.46 -5.25
C LYS A 88 10.85 -14.26 -6.50
N ARG A 89 10.52 -13.00 -6.83
CA ARG A 89 9.61 -12.59 -7.92
C ARG A 89 10.27 -11.63 -8.90
N SER A 90 11.60 -11.61 -8.95
CA SER A 90 12.38 -10.68 -9.77
C SER A 90 12.02 -10.65 -11.26
N GLN A 91 11.48 -11.75 -11.79
CA GLN A 91 11.12 -11.90 -13.21
C GLN A 91 9.67 -11.52 -13.55
N PHE A 92 8.88 -11.04 -12.57
CA PHE A 92 7.45 -10.74 -12.78
C PHE A 92 7.01 -9.42 -12.15
N GLY A 93 5.88 -8.91 -12.63
CA GLY A 93 5.17 -7.78 -12.02
C GLY A 93 6.03 -6.53 -11.86
N VAL A 94 5.90 -5.86 -10.71
CA VAL A 94 6.55 -4.57 -10.44
C VAL A 94 8.07 -4.68 -10.44
N MET A 95 8.65 -5.81 -9.99
CA MET A 95 10.11 -5.96 -9.96
C MET A 95 10.71 -6.02 -11.35
N ARG A 96 10.08 -6.76 -12.26
CA ARG A 96 10.51 -6.77 -13.66
C ARG A 96 10.34 -5.40 -14.30
N ALA A 97 9.21 -4.75 -14.09
CA ALA A 97 8.96 -3.41 -14.63
C ALA A 97 9.98 -2.38 -14.11
N TYR A 98 10.33 -2.45 -12.83
CA TYR A 98 11.33 -1.60 -12.21
C TYR A 98 12.72 -1.87 -12.79
N LYS A 99 13.15 -3.14 -12.83
CA LYS A 99 14.45 -3.51 -13.37
C LYS A 99 14.59 -3.14 -14.85
N GLU A 100 13.67 -3.58 -15.70
CA GLU A 100 13.79 -3.44 -17.16
C GLU A 100 13.40 -2.04 -17.62
N GLY A 101 12.36 -1.45 -17.02
CA GLY A 101 11.80 -0.17 -17.46
C GLY A 101 12.46 1.04 -16.80
N PHE A 102 12.69 1.00 -15.49
CA PHE A 102 13.24 2.14 -14.75
C PHE A 102 14.76 2.10 -14.68
N LEU A 103 15.34 0.93 -14.34
CA LEU A 103 16.79 0.75 -14.22
C LEU A 103 17.46 0.31 -15.53
N LEU A 104 16.71 0.21 -16.64
CA LEU A 104 17.22 -0.17 -17.96
C LEU A 104 18.03 -1.48 -17.97
N GLY A 105 17.62 -2.44 -17.16
CA GLY A 105 18.25 -3.75 -17.01
C GLY A 105 19.12 -3.90 -15.75
N GLY A 106 19.49 -2.79 -15.11
CA GLY A 106 20.41 -2.76 -13.97
C GLY A 106 21.85 -3.16 -14.35
N GLU A 107 22.74 -3.15 -13.36
CA GLU A 107 24.13 -3.55 -13.52
C GLU A 107 24.32 -5.06 -13.26
N LYS A 108 25.34 -5.65 -13.91
CA LYS A 108 25.57 -7.12 -13.85
C LYS A 108 25.85 -7.65 -12.44
N ASN A 109 26.38 -6.82 -11.55
CA ASN A 109 26.73 -7.17 -10.18
C ASN A 109 25.57 -6.99 -9.18
N GLN A 110 24.44 -6.42 -9.60
CA GLN A 110 23.29 -6.20 -8.72
C GLN A 110 22.46 -7.48 -8.60
N SER A 111 22.29 -7.98 -7.38
CA SER A 111 21.40 -9.10 -7.12
C SER A 111 19.94 -8.67 -7.20
N ALA A 112 19.04 -9.65 -7.35
CA ALA A 112 17.60 -9.40 -7.27
C ALA A 112 17.18 -8.74 -5.95
N ARG A 113 17.92 -9.01 -4.87
CA ARG A 113 17.68 -8.43 -3.55
C ARG A 113 18.13 -6.97 -3.49
N ASP A 114 19.26 -6.63 -4.10
CA ASP A 114 19.75 -5.24 -4.16
C ASP A 114 18.77 -4.35 -4.92
N ILE A 115 18.29 -4.84 -6.09
CA ILE A 115 17.26 -4.16 -6.88
C ILE A 115 15.96 -4.01 -6.07
N ALA A 116 15.59 -5.00 -5.27
CA ALA A 116 14.40 -4.92 -4.42
C ALA A 116 14.55 -3.90 -3.29
N LEU A 117 15.74 -3.80 -2.67
CA LEU A 117 16.01 -2.77 -1.66
C LEU A 117 15.95 -1.37 -2.24
N ASP A 118 16.56 -1.16 -3.41
CA ASP A 118 16.52 0.11 -4.13
C ASP A 118 15.09 0.53 -4.51
N TYR A 119 14.28 -0.43 -4.98
CA TYR A 119 12.85 -0.20 -5.23
C TYR A 119 12.10 0.20 -3.94
N ILE A 120 12.33 -0.51 -2.83
CA ILE A 120 11.66 -0.22 -1.55
C ILE A 120 12.03 1.19 -1.08
N ASP A 121 13.31 1.53 -1.10
CA ASP A 121 13.81 2.83 -0.67
C ASP A 121 13.23 3.98 -1.52
N SER A 122 13.18 3.79 -2.84
CA SER A 122 12.59 4.74 -3.77
C SER A 122 11.11 5.00 -3.47
N ILE A 123 10.34 3.95 -3.22
CA ILE A 123 8.91 4.08 -2.96
C ILE A 123 8.64 4.68 -1.58
N ASP A 124 9.33 4.21 -0.54
CA ASP A 124 9.18 4.73 0.81
C ASP A 124 9.57 6.21 0.86
N SER A 125 10.65 6.62 0.16
CA SER A 125 11.05 8.03 0.06
C SER A 125 10.01 8.89 -0.65
N ASN A 126 9.41 8.39 -1.74
CA ASN A 126 8.36 9.10 -2.46
C ASN A 126 7.11 9.29 -1.58
N ILE A 127 6.69 8.24 -0.88
CA ILE A 127 5.54 8.30 0.04
C ILE A 127 5.85 9.28 1.17
N ALA A 128 7.00 9.17 1.84
CA ALA A 128 7.39 10.05 2.93
C ALA A 128 7.41 11.53 2.50
N LEU A 129 7.95 11.82 1.31
CA LEU A 129 7.96 13.17 0.76
C LEU A 129 6.55 13.71 0.46
N PHE A 130 5.67 12.87 -0.06
CA PHE A 130 4.27 13.23 -0.32
C PHE A 130 3.46 13.47 0.96
N LEU A 131 3.75 12.70 2.00
CA LEU A 131 3.03 12.75 3.27
C LEU A 131 3.50 13.86 4.22
N LYS A 132 4.68 14.45 3.99
CA LYS A 132 5.33 15.41 4.92
C LYS A 132 4.44 16.57 5.40
N ASP A 133 3.43 16.97 4.62
CA ASP A 133 2.56 18.11 4.87
C ASP A 133 1.08 17.73 4.99
N LYS A 134 0.75 16.43 5.05
CA LYS A 134 -0.62 15.95 5.19
C LYS A 134 -1.08 16.02 6.63
N SER A 135 -2.24 16.62 6.85
CA SER A 135 -2.86 16.77 8.17
C SER A 135 -3.41 15.46 8.72
N ARG A 136 -3.79 14.53 7.83
CA ARG A 136 -4.37 13.23 8.17
C ARG A 136 -3.56 12.09 7.58
N GLN A 137 -2.66 11.56 8.38
CA GLN A 137 -1.82 10.45 8.01
C GLN A 137 -1.53 9.53 9.19
N MET A 138 -1.19 8.29 8.89
CA MET A 138 -0.80 7.29 9.88
C MET A 138 0.29 6.38 9.31
N ASP A 139 1.34 6.15 10.10
CA ASP A 139 2.25 5.03 9.89
C ASP A 139 1.60 3.73 10.40
N PHE A 140 1.67 2.68 9.59
CA PHE A 140 1.18 1.36 9.94
C PHE A 140 2.27 0.32 9.71
N HIS A 141 2.61 -0.45 10.75
CA HIS A 141 3.62 -1.50 10.65
C HIS A 141 2.97 -2.88 10.68
N LEU A 142 3.31 -3.71 9.70
CA LEU A 142 2.79 -5.08 9.61
C LEU A 142 3.15 -5.92 10.85
N GLU A 143 4.31 -5.65 11.47
CA GLU A 143 4.77 -6.32 12.68
C GLU A 143 3.89 -6.02 13.91
N SER A 144 3.15 -4.91 13.90
CA SER A 144 2.20 -4.49 14.94
C SER A 144 0.77 -4.38 14.41
N ALA A 145 0.44 -5.14 13.35
CA ALA A 145 -0.75 -4.89 12.55
C ALA A 145 -2.07 -4.86 13.33
N GLN A 146 -2.28 -5.73 14.32
CA GLN A 146 -3.51 -5.72 15.11
C GLN A 146 -3.65 -4.41 15.93
N ALA A 147 -2.56 -3.94 16.54
CA ALA A 147 -2.56 -2.71 17.33
C ALA A 147 -2.74 -1.48 16.43
N ASP A 148 -2.01 -1.43 15.31
CA ASP A 148 -2.12 -0.33 14.36
C ASP A 148 -3.47 -0.33 13.63
N PHE A 149 -4.05 -1.49 13.34
CA PHE A 149 -5.39 -1.57 12.74
C PHE A 149 -6.48 -1.12 13.70
N THR A 150 -6.35 -1.43 15.00
CA THR A 150 -7.25 -0.91 16.03
C THR A 150 -7.21 0.62 16.08
N ARG A 151 -6.00 1.21 16.04
CA ARG A 151 -5.84 2.67 15.99
C ARG A 151 -6.45 3.26 14.73
N PHE A 152 -6.12 2.70 13.56
CA PHE A 152 -6.68 3.09 12.27
C PHE A 152 -8.22 3.09 12.31
N TRP A 153 -8.83 2.02 12.81
CA TRP A 153 -10.29 1.87 12.93
C TRP A 153 -10.92 3.04 13.69
N HIS A 154 -10.32 3.42 14.82
CA HIS A 154 -10.81 4.54 15.62
C HIS A 154 -10.56 5.90 14.96
N GLU A 155 -9.38 6.12 14.36
CA GLU A 155 -9.01 7.38 13.73
C GLU A 155 -9.91 7.72 12.53
N ILE A 156 -10.37 6.72 11.77
CA ILE A 156 -11.28 6.93 10.63
C ILE A 156 -12.76 6.93 11.02
N GLY A 157 -13.07 6.65 12.29
CA GLY A 157 -14.45 6.49 12.77
C GLY A 157 -15.17 5.30 12.12
N ALA A 158 -14.49 4.16 11.96
CA ALA A 158 -15.09 2.96 11.39
C ALA A 158 -16.16 2.37 12.32
N SER A 159 -17.24 1.88 11.72
CA SER A 159 -18.28 1.08 12.37
C SER A 159 -18.31 -0.32 11.77
N GLY A 160 -18.68 -1.32 12.56
CA GLY A 160 -18.73 -2.72 12.12
C GLY A 160 -18.11 -3.66 13.15
N ASP A 161 -17.64 -4.82 12.70
CA ASP A 161 -17.07 -5.86 13.57
C ASP A 161 -15.54 -5.78 13.61
N LEU A 162 -15.02 -5.01 14.57
CA LEU A 162 -13.58 -4.88 14.80
C LEU A 162 -12.93 -6.23 15.16
N GLN A 163 -13.62 -7.12 15.90
CA GLN A 163 -13.02 -8.39 16.30
C GLN A 163 -12.79 -9.29 15.09
N GLN A 164 -13.77 -9.40 14.20
CA GLN A 164 -13.61 -10.14 12.94
C GLN A 164 -12.55 -9.52 12.04
N ALA A 165 -12.48 -8.19 11.99
CA ALA A 165 -11.44 -7.50 11.24
C ALA A 165 -10.03 -7.83 11.78
N LEU A 166 -9.87 -7.95 13.09
CA LEU A 166 -8.59 -8.30 13.71
C LEU A 166 -8.16 -9.74 13.42
N MET A 167 -9.11 -10.67 13.31
CA MET A 167 -8.83 -12.08 12.98
C MET A 167 -8.24 -12.26 11.58
N GLU A 168 -8.51 -11.34 10.64
CA GLU A 168 -7.92 -11.41 9.29
C GLU A 168 -6.39 -11.33 9.30
N TRP A 169 -5.80 -10.69 10.33
CA TRP A 169 -4.35 -10.56 10.48
C TRP A 169 -3.67 -11.88 10.87
N ASP A 170 -4.42 -12.86 11.37
CA ASP A 170 -3.92 -14.20 11.67
C ASP A 170 -3.98 -15.14 10.44
N VAL A 171 -4.63 -14.69 9.34
CA VAL A 171 -4.77 -15.47 8.11
C VAL A 171 -3.64 -15.15 7.14
N THR A 172 -2.97 -16.20 6.65
CA THR A 172 -1.87 -16.04 5.67
C THR A 172 -2.42 -15.92 4.24
N TYR A 173 -2.56 -14.68 3.76
CA TYR A 173 -2.89 -14.38 2.36
C TYR A 173 -1.62 -14.23 1.49
N ASN A 174 -1.66 -14.69 0.23
CA ASN A 174 -0.59 -14.48 -0.76
C ASN A 174 0.81 -15.00 -0.38
N ALA A 175 0.87 -16.15 0.30
CA ALA A 175 2.11 -16.85 0.59
C ALA A 175 2.87 -17.19 -0.70
N SER A 176 4.18 -16.93 -0.71
CA SER A 176 5.07 -17.49 -1.75
C SER A 176 5.21 -18.97 -1.44
N ARG A 177 4.75 -19.85 -2.34
CA ARG A 177 5.25 -21.22 -2.40
C ARG A 177 6.68 -21.21 -2.93
#